data_AF-A0A3P7KXP8-F1
#
_entry.id   AF-A0A3P7KXP8-F1
#
_cell.length_a   1.000
_cell.length_b   1.000
_cell.length_c   1.000
_cell.angle_alpha   90.00
_cell.angle_beta   90.00
_cell.angle_gamma   90.00
#
_symmetry.space_group_name_H-M   'P 1'
#
loop_
_entity.id
_entity.type
_entity.pdbx_description
1 polymer ?
#
loop_
_entity_poly.entity_id
_entity_poly.type
_entity_poly.pdbx_seq_one_letter_code
_entity_poly.pdbx_strand_id
1 'polypeptide(L)'
;MWLKFVVLLLVIYSVYGSIMIQQAEVGKKVELRLGSDVVTWKRVRKDDIEEFIKYCGPTEKGPRCSQFVTADNKPAVPETNAHVNRDGTLVIESFKETDAGLYSSPDQKPNIEKQPDGSETATLAGHIELIVKE
;
A
#
# COMPACT_ATOMS: atom_id res chain seq x y z
N MET A 1 -20.33 -30.55 24.28
CA MET A 1 -20.22 -30.29 22.82
C MET A 1 -20.20 -28.80 22.47
N TRP A 2 -20.82 -27.92 23.27
CA TRP A 2 -20.96 -26.49 22.94
C TRP A 2 -19.65 -25.69 22.91
N LEU A 3 -18.71 -26.00 23.82
CA LEU A 3 -17.38 -25.36 23.88
C LEU A 3 -16.56 -25.53 22.58
N LYS A 4 -16.72 -26.67 21.89
CA LYS A 4 -16.01 -26.93 20.62
C LYS A 4 -16.52 -26.03 19.48
N PHE A 5 -17.81 -25.72 19.47
CA PHE A 5 -18.40 -24.79 18.51
C PHE A 5 -17.99 -23.34 18.77
N VAL A 6 -17.85 -22.96 20.05
CA VAL A 6 -17.37 -21.62 20.44
C VAL A 6 -15.92 -21.39 20.01
N VAL A 7 -15.05 -22.40 20.20
CA VAL A 7 -13.64 -22.32 19.76
C VAL A 7 -13.54 -22.24 18.22
N LEU A 8 -14.35 -23.01 17.49
CA LEU A 8 -14.38 -22.94 16.02
C LEU A 8 -14.78 -21.54 15.53
N LEU A 9 -15.74 -20.88 16.18
CA LEU A 9 -16.18 -19.53 15.83
C LEU A 9 -15.12 -18.45 16.12
N LEU A 10 -14.31 -18.61 17.17
CA LEU A 10 -13.24 -17.66 17.52
C LEU A 10 -12.05 -17.70 16.56
N VAL A 11 -11.69 -18.88 16.03
CA VAL A 11 -10.58 -19.03 15.07
C VAL A 11 -10.91 -18.39 13.71
N ILE A 12 -12.19 -18.32 13.34
CA ILE A 12 -12.63 -17.68 12.08
C ILE A 12 -12.54 -16.14 12.18
N TYR A 13 -12.62 -15.59 13.40
CA TYR A 13 -12.56 -14.14 13.63
C TYR A 13 -11.14 -13.55 13.68
N SER A 14 -10.09 -14.36 13.79
CA SER A 14 -8.71 -13.89 13.87
C SER A 14 -8.07 -13.64 12.51
N VAL A 15 -8.80 -13.04 11.57
CA VAL A 15 -8.18 -12.40 10.41
C VAL A 15 -7.75 -11.01 10.87
N TYR A 16 -6.52 -10.91 11.38
CA TYR A 16 -5.89 -9.62 11.63
C TYR A 16 -5.77 -8.90 10.28
N GLY A 17 -6.62 -7.90 10.06
CA GLY A 17 -6.55 -7.07 8.86
C GLY A 17 -5.24 -6.26 8.85
N SER A 18 -4.35 -6.54 7.90
CA SER A 18 -3.11 -5.78 7.66
C SER A 18 -3.34 -4.52 6.81
N ILE A 19 -4.58 -4.01 6.77
CA ILE A 19 -5.00 -2.88 5.93
C ILE A 19 -5.34 -1.70 6.85
N MET A 20 -4.59 -0.61 6.71
CA MET A 20 -4.91 0.68 7.34
C MET A 20 -5.83 1.47 6.42
N ILE A 21 -6.97 1.93 6.92
CA ILE A 21 -7.87 2.80 6.15
C ILE A 21 -7.49 4.26 6.44
N GLN A 22 -7.21 5.03 5.38
CA GLN A 22 -6.92 6.46 5.47
C GLN A 22 -7.92 7.24 4.62
N GLN A 23 -8.58 8.23 5.22
CA GLN A 23 -9.51 9.13 4.52
C GLN A 23 -8.77 10.37 4.00
N ALA A 24 -9.09 10.81 2.79
CA ALA A 24 -8.53 12.01 2.18
C ALA A 24 -9.59 12.90 1.54
N GLU A 25 -9.40 14.21 1.67
CA GLU A 25 -10.26 15.24 1.07
C GLU A 25 -9.72 15.63 -0.32
N VAL A 26 -10.62 15.74 -1.30
CA VAL A 26 -10.25 16.15 -2.66
C VAL A 26 -9.59 17.53 -2.65
N GLY A 27 -8.49 17.66 -3.38
CA GLY A 27 -7.69 18.86 -3.48
C GLY A 27 -6.64 19.04 -2.38
N LYS A 28 -6.69 18.25 -1.30
CA LYS A 28 -5.71 18.32 -0.20
C LYS A 28 -4.48 17.46 -0.46
N LYS A 29 -3.38 17.83 0.20
CA LYS A 29 -2.16 17.03 0.26
C LYS A 29 -2.40 15.77 1.10
N VAL A 30 -1.92 14.63 0.63
CA VAL A 30 -1.95 13.35 1.35
C VAL A 30 -0.52 12.83 1.51
N GLU A 31 -0.21 12.36 2.72
CA GLU A 31 1.04 11.66 3.02
C GLU A 31 0.73 10.25 3.48
N LEU A 32 1.32 9.26 2.81
CA LEU A 32 1.18 7.84 3.12
C LEU A 32 2.51 7.28 3.63
N ARG A 33 2.48 6.52 4.72
CA ARG A 33 3.67 5.96 5.38
C ARG A 33 3.44 4.50 5.75
N LEU A 34 4.22 3.60 5.15
CA LEU A 34 4.21 2.16 5.43
C LEU A 34 5.43 1.67 6.24
N GLY A 35 6.50 2.47 6.27
CA GLY A 35 7.78 2.12 6.89
C GLY A 35 8.91 2.95 6.30
N SER A 36 10.04 3.04 6.99
CA SER A 36 11.22 3.77 6.54
C SER A 36 12.07 3.02 5.50
N ASP A 37 11.72 1.78 5.20
CA ASP A 37 12.38 0.89 4.24
C ASP A 37 11.76 0.95 2.84
N VAL A 38 10.73 1.76 2.66
CA VAL A 38 10.00 1.88 1.39
C VAL A 38 10.74 2.81 0.43
N VAL A 39 11.10 2.30 -0.74
CA VAL A 39 11.67 3.09 -1.85
C VAL A 39 10.66 3.18 -2.98
N THR A 40 9.97 2.08 -3.26
CA THR A 40 8.98 1.90 -4.30
C THR A 40 7.61 1.78 -3.67
N TRP A 41 6.65 2.51 -4.21
CA TRP A 41 5.23 2.38 -3.93
C TRP A 41 4.54 1.69 -5.10
N LYS A 42 3.64 0.77 -4.74
CA LYS A 42 2.65 0.18 -5.62
C LYS A 42 1.28 0.70 -5.22
N ARG A 43 0.42 0.97 -6.19
CA ARG A 43 -1.01 1.13 -5.94
C ARG A 43 -1.85 0.34 -6.93
N VAL A 44 -3.06 0.01 -6.52
CA VAL A 44 -4.11 -0.57 -7.34
C VAL A 44 -5.36 0.28 -7.16
N ARG A 45 -5.92 0.74 -8.28
CA ARG A 45 -7.15 1.56 -8.32
C ARG A 45 -8.33 0.72 -8.81
N LYS A 46 -9.45 1.37 -9.15
CA LYS A 46 -10.70 0.72 -9.59
C LYS A 46 -10.56 -0.24 -10.79
N ASP A 47 -9.56 -0.10 -11.64
CA ASP A 47 -9.38 -0.93 -12.85
C ASP A 47 -8.43 -2.13 -12.64
N ASP A 48 -8.04 -2.43 -11.39
CA ASP A 48 -7.08 -3.48 -11.03
C ASP A 48 -5.71 -3.37 -11.72
N ILE A 49 -5.40 -2.20 -12.28
CA ILE A 49 -4.10 -1.92 -12.90
C ILE A 49 -3.09 -1.59 -11.80
N GLU A 50 -2.00 -2.36 -11.75
CA GLU A 50 -0.87 -2.07 -10.88
C GLU A 50 -0.06 -0.89 -11.42
N GLU A 51 0.13 0.10 -10.55
CA GLU A 51 0.87 1.32 -10.85
C GLU A 51 1.99 1.52 -9.84
N PHE A 52 3.12 2.06 -10.30
CA PHE A 52 4.35 2.16 -9.53
C PHE A 52 4.94 3.56 -9.59
N ILE A 53 5.42 4.03 -8.45
CA ILE A 53 6.24 5.24 -8.30
C ILE A 53 7.35 4.93 -7.30
N LYS A 54 8.51 5.57 -7.43
CA LYS A 54 9.61 5.36 -6.47
C LYS A 54 10.38 6.63 -6.17
N TYR A 55 11.06 6.62 -5.03
CA TYR A 55 12.09 7.61 -4.76
C TYR A 55 13.25 7.39 -5.73
N CYS A 56 13.71 8.48 -6.34
CA CYS A 56 14.88 8.51 -7.19
C CYS A 56 15.91 9.47 -6.60
N GLY A 57 17.19 9.07 -6.66
CA GLY A 57 18.28 9.95 -6.28
C GLY A 57 18.37 11.20 -7.16
N PRO A 58 19.14 12.23 -6.75
CA PRO A 58 19.22 13.51 -7.46
C PRO A 58 19.74 13.40 -8.91
N THR A 59 20.46 12.33 -9.24
CA THR A 59 21.01 12.07 -10.58
C THR A 59 20.25 10.99 -11.33
N GLU A 60 19.33 10.28 -10.67
CA GLU A 60 18.57 9.20 -11.28
C GLU A 60 17.41 9.77 -12.11
N LYS A 61 17.27 9.27 -13.33
CA LYS A 61 16.20 9.65 -14.24
C LYS A 61 15.42 8.41 -14.65
N GLY A 62 14.11 8.52 -14.63
CA GLY A 62 13.23 7.43 -15.04
C GLY A 62 11.76 7.81 -14.89
N PRO A 63 10.87 7.11 -15.60
CA PRO A 63 9.44 7.45 -15.61
C PRO A 63 8.78 7.25 -14.24
N ARG A 64 9.31 6.32 -13.40
CA ARG A 64 8.86 6.06 -12.02
C ARG A 64 9.28 7.12 -11.00
N CYS A 65 10.14 8.06 -11.38
CA CYS A 65 10.72 9.04 -10.45
C CYS A 65 9.80 10.23 -10.15
N SER A 66 8.87 10.53 -11.05
CA SER A 66 8.07 11.76 -11.01
C SER A 66 6.56 11.53 -11.14
N GLN A 67 6.14 10.30 -11.42
CA GLN A 67 4.74 9.96 -11.61
C GLN A 67 4.52 8.45 -11.43
N PHE A 68 3.25 8.09 -11.26
CA PHE A 68 2.82 6.70 -11.35
C PHE A 68 2.89 6.21 -12.80
N VAL A 69 3.39 4.99 -12.97
CA VAL A 69 3.41 4.30 -14.25
C VAL A 69 2.93 2.86 -14.11
N THR A 70 2.39 2.30 -15.17
CA THR A 70 2.04 0.87 -15.22
C THR A 70 3.28 -0.02 -15.20
N ALA A 71 3.08 -1.34 -15.07
CA ALA A 71 4.17 -2.33 -15.18
C ALA A 71 5.04 -2.14 -16.44
N ASP A 72 4.42 -1.75 -17.56
CA ASP A 72 5.08 -1.48 -18.86
C ASP A 72 5.79 -0.11 -18.92
N ASN A 73 5.89 0.61 -17.80
CA ASN A 73 6.45 1.96 -17.68
C ASN A 73 5.71 3.04 -18.50
N LYS A 74 4.42 2.83 -18.81
CA LYS A 74 3.58 3.88 -19.40
C LYS A 74 2.98 4.75 -18.30
N PRO A 75 2.89 6.08 -18.48
CA PRO A 75 2.19 6.95 -17.54
C PRO A 75 0.80 6.44 -17.16
N ALA A 76 0.50 6.43 -15.86
CA ALA A 76 -0.83 6.10 -15.37
C ALA A 76 -1.83 7.19 -15.77
N VAL A 77 -3.04 6.77 -16.18
CA VAL A 77 -4.13 7.67 -16.57
C VAL A 77 -5.35 7.38 -15.71
N PRO A 78 -6.02 8.37 -15.11
CA PRO A 78 -5.61 9.78 -15.05
C PRO A 78 -4.35 9.99 -14.21
N GLU A 79 -3.60 11.05 -14.55
CA GLU A 79 -2.35 11.42 -13.87
C GLU A 79 -2.59 11.88 -12.43
N THR A 80 -1.65 11.49 -11.55
CA THR A 80 -1.57 11.94 -10.16
C THR A 80 -0.30 12.75 -9.96
N ASN A 81 -0.42 13.95 -9.38
CA ASN A 81 0.75 14.72 -8.96
C ASN A 81 1.27 14.16 -7.63
N ALA A 82 2.29 13.31 -7.70
CA ALA A 82 2.85 12.63 -6.55
C ALA A 82 4.36 12.43 -6.66
N HIS A 83 5.01 12.28 -5.51
CA HIS A 83 6.42 11.92 -5.41
C HIS A 83 6.67 11.10 -4.14
N VAL A 84 7.80 10.41 -4.08
CA VAL A 84 8.23 9.68 -2.89
C VAL A 84 9.42 10.43 -2.29
N ASN A 85 9.38 10.66 -0.99
CA ASN A 85 10.47 11.28 -0.24
C ASN A 85 11.59 10.27 0.03
N ARG A 86 12.77 10.79 0.41
CA ARG A 86 13.92 9.95 0.79
C ARG A 86 13.64 9.04 2.00
N ASP A 87 12.71 9.42 2.87
CA ASP A 87 12.29 8.66 4.04
C ASP A 87 11.23 7.58 3.72
N GLY A 88 10.85 7.44 2.45
CA GLY A 88 9.86 6.48 1.98
C GLY A 88 8.41 6.98 2.03
N THR A 89 8.15 8.20 2.49
CA THR A 89 6.81 8.79 2.46
C THR A 89 6.34 9.04 1.03
N LEU A 90 5.19 8.49 0.64
CA LEU A 90 4.52 8.88 -0.59
C LEU A 90 3.68 10.14 -0.34
N VAL A 91 3.91 11.16 -1.16
CA VAL A 91 3.21 12.43 -1.12
C VAL A 91 2.36 12.56 -2.38
N ILE A 92 1.06 12.79 -2.20
CA ILE A 92 0.14 13.23 -3.26
C ILE A 92 -0.16 14.70 -2.99
N GLU A 93 0.23 15.59 -3.90
CA GLU A 93 0.17 17.04 -3.66
C GLU A 93 -1.27 17.57 -3.63
N SER A 94 -2.13 17.03 -4.49
CA SER A 94 -3.54 17.38 -4.59
C SER A 94 -4.33 16.13 -4.93
N PHE A 95 -4.91 15.52 -3.88
CA PHE A 95 -5.65 14.27 -3.97
C PHE A 95 -6.89 14.41 -4.85
N LYS A 96 -7.08 13.45 -5.76
CA LYS A 96 -8.27 13.32 -6.61
C LYS A 96 -9.03 12.06 -6.20
N GLU A 97 -10.33 12.01 -6.48
CA GLU A 97 -11.11 10.78 -6.26
C GLU A 97 -10.53 9.57 -6.99
N THR A 98 -9.94 9.81 -8.16
CA THR A 98 -9.27 8.80 -8.97
C THR A 98 -7.94 8.33 -8.38
N ASP A 99 -7.46 8.91 -7.28
CA ASP A 99 -6.29 8.44 -6.54
C ASP A 99 -6.67 7.47 -5.41
N ALA A 100 -7.96 7.30 -5.11
CA ALA A 100 -8.43 6.31 -4.16
C ALA A 100 -8.08 4.89 -4.63
N GLY A 101 -7.69 4.03 -3.69
CA GLY A 101 -7.25 2.68 -3.99
C GLY A 101 -6.39 2.08 -2.89
N LEU A 102 -5.85 0.90 -3.18
CA LEU A 102 -5.00 0.14 -2.28
C LEU A 102 -3.53 0.43 -2.56
N TYR A 103 -2.81 0.92 -1.56
CA TYR A 103 -1.39 1.25 -1.62
C TYR A 103 -0.57 0.25 -0.81
N SER A 104 0.56 -0.16 -1.36
CA SER A 104 1.53 -1.05 -0.71
C SER A 104 2.95 -0.78 -1.21
N SER A 105 3.94 -1.49 -0.67
CA SER A 105 5.30 -1.45 -1.19
C SER A 105 5.75 -2.86 -1.62
N PRO A 106 6.27 -3.04 -2.84
CA PRO A 106 6.88 -4.31 -3.24
C PRO A 106 8.22 -4.57 -2.54
N ASP A 107 8.79 -3.57 -1.86
CA ASP A 107 10.05 -3.70 -1.11
C ASP A 107 9.82 -4.47 0.21
N GLN A 108 8.61 -4.36 0.77
CA GLN A 108 8.23 -5.01 2.01
C GLN A 108 7.80 -6.46 1.75
N LYS A 109 8.41 -7.40 2.47
CA LYS A 109 8.06 -8.82 2.41
C LYS A 109 7.16 -9.19 3.59
N PRO A 110 6.32 -10.24 3.44
CA PRO A 110 5.60 -10.81 4.57
C PRO A 110 6.58 -11.19 5.69
N ASN A 111 6.22 -10.90 6.94
CA ASN A 111 6.99 -11.37 8.08
C ASN A 111 6.60 -12.82 8.36
N ILE A 112 7.60 -13.72 8.34
CA ILE A 112 7.45 -15.16 8.56
C ILE A 112 7.98 -15.48 9.94
N GLU A 113 7.09 -15.91 10.83
CA GLU A 113 7.44 -16.40 12.15
C GLU A 113 7.37 -17.92 12.19
N LYS A 114 8.44 -18.56 12.64
CA LYS A 114 8.51 -20.01 12.81
C LYS A 114 8.13 -20.37 14.23
N GLN A 115 7.14 -21.24 14.39
CA GLN A 115 6.71 -21.71 15.69
C GLN A 115 7.59 -22.87 16.19
N PRO A 116 7.63 -23.11 17.52
CA PRO A 116 8.39 -24.22 18.10
C PRO A 116 7.98 -25.61 17.60
N ASP A 117 6.75 -25.76 17.11
CA ASP A 117 6.21 -27.01 16.55
C ASP A 117 6.59 -27.24 15.06
N GLY A 118 7.35 -26.31 14.47
CA GLY A 118 7.77 -26.35 13.08
C GLY A 118 6.77 -25.76 12.08
N SER A 119 5.62 -25.25 12.54
CA SER A 119 4.69 -24.50 11.69
C SER A 119 5.21 -23.09 11.40
N GLU A 120 4.73 -22.48 10.31
CA GLU A 120 5.07 -21.11 9.93
C GLU A 120 3.80 -20.26 9.87
N THR A 121 3.85 -19.08 10.47
CA THR A 121 2.82 -18.05 10.35
C THR A 121 3.36 -16.87 9.54
N ALA A 122 2.61 -16.47 8.52
CA ALA A 122 2.95 -15.34 7.66
C ALA A 122 2.00 -14.17 7.95
N THR A 123 2.55 -12.97 8.13
CA THR A 123 1.78 -11.72 8.20
C THR A 123 2.08 -10.86 6.98
N LEU A 124 1.04 -10.34 6.34
CA LEU A 124 1.19 -9.51 5.15
C LEU A 124 1.94 -8.21 5.48
N ALA A 125 2.72 -7.73 4.50
CA ALA A 125 3.28 -6.38 4.56
C ALA A 125 2.14 -5.34 4.66
N GLY A 126 2.47 -4.15 5.19
CA GLY A 126 1.47 -3.12 5.43
C GLY A 126 0.79 -2.66 4.13
N HIS A 127 -0.53 -2.52 4.18
CA HIS A 127 -1.33 -1.93 3.10
C HIS A 127 -2.08 -0.71 3.63
N ILE A 128 -2.29 0.27 2.76
CA ILE A 128 -3.14 1.43 3.04
C ILE A 128 -4.27 1.47 2.03
N GLU A 129 -5.50 1.37 2.49
CA GLU A 129 -6.67 1.67 1.69
C GLU A 129 -6.97 3.17 1.82
N LEU A 130 -6.66 3.91 0.76
CA LEU A 130 -6.93 5.35 0.68
C LEU A 130 -8.32 5.56 0.10
N ILE A 131 -9.21 6.14 0.89
CA ILE A 131 -10.61 6.39 0.52
C ILE A 131 -10.91 7.89 0.51
N VAL A 132 -11.90 8.28 -0.29
CA VAL A 132 -12.40 9.65 -0.32
C VAL A 132 -13.18 9.90 0.97
N LYS A 133 -12.91 11.02 1.63
CA LYS A 133 -13.70 11.50 2.77
C LYS A 133 -15.01 12.07 2.24
N GLU A 134 -16.12 11.53 2.74
CA GLU A 134 -17.49 12.01 2.46
C GLU A 134 -17.74 13.42 3.01
#